data_AF-A0AA86T1B2-F1
#
_entry.id   AF-A0AA86T1B2-F1
#
_cell.length_a   1.000
_cell.length_b   1.000
_cell.length_c   1.000
_cell.angle_alpha   90.00
_cell.angle_beta   90.00
_cell.angle_gamma   90.00
#
_symmetry.space_group_name_H-M   'P 1'
#
loop_
_entity.id
_entity.type
_entity.pdbx_description
1 polymer ?
#
loop_
_entity_poly.entity_id
_entity_poly.type
_entity_poly.pdbx_seq_one_letter_code
_entity_poly.pdbx_strand_id
1 'polypeptide(L)'
;MRGSMGIDHITLCVEDLDSAEYLFTKVLGFEVIWSARDVGSDKSSMDTVVVQRGEAKIALMQGRDKAVKSQINEFIEKYGQGVQHVAIEVDDIEAVCREWEAHGVKFSGPLKDGRDGFGPLKQRFTYPLFPGAGVFLELTQREHGEEKSKTFVRSTVESLYKDIERDQIAGVEQTIIDYKSSPVPLRRRQKTSQKRAS
;
A
#
# COMPACT_ATOMS: atom_id res chain seq x y z
N MET A 1 -0.06 10.95 15.85
CA MET A 1 -0.71 11.41 14.61
C MET A 1 -1.85 12.32 14.99
N ARG A 2 -1.71 13.62 14.76
CA ARG A 2 -2.90 14.46 14.56
C ARG A 2 -3.34 14.19 13.11
N GLY A 3 -4.63 13.96 12.88
CA GLY A 3 -5.20 13.90 11.52
C GLY A 3 -5.12 12.57 10.76
N SER A 4 -5.07 11.41 11.42
CA SER A 4 -5.40 10.13 10.75
C SER A 4 -6.90 9.86 10.88
N MET A 5 -7.61 9.80 9.76
CA MET A 5 -9.07 9.62 9.75
C MET A 5 -9.50 8.14 9.74
N GLY A 6 -8.65 7.24 9.25
CA GLY A 6 -8.94 5.81 9.22
C GLY A 6 -8.16 5.07 8.14
N ILE A 7 -8.55 3.82 7.90
CA ILE A 7 -8.09 3.03 6.76
C ILE A 7 -8.92 3.42 5.54
N ASP A 8 -8.29 3.92 4.48
CA ASP A 8 -8.99 4.20 3.21
C ASP A 8 -9.27 2.90 2.47
N HIS A 9 -8.28 2.03 2.33
CA HIS A 9 -8.43 0.72 1.69
C HIS A 9 -7.28 -0.23 2.04
N ILE A 10 -7.47 -1.51 1.76
CA ILE A 10 -6.44 -2.56 1.86
C ILE A 10 -6.27 -3.20 0.49
N THR A 11 -5.03 -3.44 0.10
CA THR A 11 -4.72 -4.01 -1.21
C THR A 11 -4.13 -5.41 -1.09
N LEU A 12 -4.70 -6.36 -1.83
CA LEU A 12 -4.33 -7.77 -1.85
C LEU A 12 -3.73 -8.15 -3.20
N CYS A 13 -2.54 -8.76 -3.16
CA CYS A 13 -1.95 -9.46 -4.31
C CYS A 13 -2.54 -10.87 -4.39
N VAL A 14 -3.08 -11.21 -5.55
CA VAL A 14 -3.69 -12.52 -5.84
C VAL A 14 -3.14 -13.07 -7.16
N GLU A 15 -3.08 -14.40 -7.26
CA GLU A 15 -2.65 -15.11 -8.48
C GLU A 15 -3.77 -15.16 -9.53
N ASP A 16 -5.02 -15.29 -9.08
CA ASP A 16 -6.22 -15.36 -9.92
C ASP A 16 -7.26 -14.34 -9.44
N LEU A 17 -7.37 -13.26 -10.21
CA LEU A 17 -8.26 -12.14 -9.95
C LEU A 17 -9.73 -12.52 -10.11
N ASP A 18 -10.07 -13.41 -11.04
CA ASP A 18 -11.45 -13.79 -11.30
C ASP A 18 -11.98 -14.68 -10.17
N SER A 19 -11.14 -15.61 -9.68
CA SER A 19 -11.45 -16.40 -8.48
C SER A 19 -11.55 -15.54 -7.22
N ALA A 20 -10.67 -14.55 -7.07
CA ALA A 20 -10.72 -13.62 -5.94
C ALA A 20 -11.97 -12.72 -6.00
N GLU A 21 -12.30 -12.17 -7.16
CA GLU A 21 -13.53 -11.38 -7.37
C GLU A 21 -14.77 -12.22 -7.04
N TYR A 22 -14.83 -13.48 -7.48
CA TYR A 22 -15.92 -14.38 -7.14
C TYR A 22 -16.07 -14.58 -5.63
N LEU A 23 -14.96 -14.85 -4.92
CA LEU A 23 -14.98 -15.00 -3.46
C LEU A 23 -15.54 -13.74 -2.79
N PHE A 24 -14.99 -12.57 -3.11
CA PHE A 24 -15.39 -11.32 -2.45
C PHE A 24 -16.84 -10.94 -2.77
N THR A 25 -17.27 -11.13 -4.02
CA THR A 25 -18.61 -10.70 -4.44
C THR A 25 -19.70 -11.71 -4.13
N LYS A 26 -19.49 -13.00 -4.45
CA LYS A 26 -20.53 -14.04 -4.35
C LYS A 26 -20.56 -14.73 -3.00
N VAL A 27 -19.44 -14.81 -2.30
CA VAL A 27 -19.36 -15.50 -1.00
C VAL A 27 -19.37 -14.49 0.15
N LEU A 28 -18.54 -13.45 0.07
CA LEU A 28 -18.37 -12.49 1.16
C LEU A 28 -19.32 -11.27 1.08
N GLY A 29 -20.06 -11.13 -0.02
CA GLY A 29 -21.10 -10.12 -0.19
C GLY A 29 -20.58 -8.70 -0.36
N PHE A 30 -19.40 -8.53 -0.95
CA PHE A 30 -18.92 -7.22 -1.40
C PHE A 30 -19.49 -6.85 -2.77
N GLU A 31 -19.53 -5.56 -3.08
CA GLU A 31 -19.91 -5.04 -4.39
C GLU A 31 -18.68 -4.53 -5.13
N VAL A 32 -18.59 -4.76 -6.45
CA VAL A 32 -17.54 -4.16 -7.28
C VAL A 32 -17.85 -2.69 -7.47
N ILE A 33 -16.93 -1.81 -7.07
CA ILE A 33 -17.08 -0.36 -7.20
C ILE A 33 -16.16 0.25 -8.26
N TRP A 34 -15.10 -0.45 -8.64
CA TRP A 34 -14.17 0.00 -9.68
C TRP A 34 -13.31 -1.18 -10.18
N SER A 35 -12.87 -1.13 -11.43
CA SER A 35 -11.90 -2.06 -11.96
C SER A 35 -11.08 -1.41 -13.07
N ALA A 36 -9.84 -1.87 -13.24
CA ALA A 36 -9.02 -1.49 -14.37
C ALA A 36 -8.16 -2.67 -14.83
N ARG A 37 -7.90 -2.74 -16.13
CA ARG A 37 -7.05 -3.74 -16.75
C ARG A 37 -5.82 -3.09 -17.37
N ASP A 38 -4.72 -3.82 -17.41
CA ASP A 38 -3.45 -3.39 -18.02
C ASP A 38 -3.00 -2.00 -17.51
N VAL A 39 -2.93 -1.85 -16.18
CA VAL A 39 -2.45 -0.63 -15.51
C VAL A 39 -0.97 -0.79 -15.18
N GLY A 40 -0.11 0.07 -15.71
CA GLY A 40 1.33 0.02 -15.45
C GLY A 40 2.14 0.68 -16.56
N SER A 41 3.16 -0.01 -17.05
CA SER A 41 4.02 0.45 -18.14
C SER A 41 4.08 -0.57 -19.28
N ASP A 42 4.92 -0.29 -20.26
CA ASP A 42 5.36 -1.23 -21.29
C ASP A 42 6.19 -2.39 -20.71
N LYS A 43 6.84 -2.19 -19.56
CA LYS A 43 7.72 -3.19 -18.93
C LYS A 43 6.96 -4.23 -18.13
N SER A 44 5.94 -3.82 -17.38
CA SER A 44 5.01 -4.71 -16.68
C SER A 44 3.73 -3.97 -16.31
N SER A 45 2.70 -4.69 -15.91
CA SER A 45 1.41 -4.08 -15.52
C SER A 45 0.64 -4.96 -14.55
N MET A 46 -0.57 -4.54 -14.19
CA MET A 46 -1.51 -5.32 -13.40
C MET A 46 -2.95 -5.14 -13.87
N ASP A 47 -3.78 -6.10 -13.49
CA ASP A 47 -5.23 -5.97 -13.48
C ASP A 47 -5.70 -5.79 -12.04
N THR A 48 -6.78 -5.05 -11.84
CA THR A 48 -7.33 -4.81 -10.50
C THR A 48 -8.84 -4.68 -10.48
N VAL A 49 -9.44 -5.21 -9.41
CA VAL A 49 -10.86 -5.08 -9.07
C VAL A 49 -10.96 -4.60 -7.64
N VAL A 50 -11.68 -3.50 -7.44
CA VAL A 50 -11.94 -2.91 -6.13
C VAL A 50 -13.35 -3.24 -5.72
N VAL A 51 -13.45 -3.84 -4.53
CA VAL A 51 -14.70 -4.27 -3.93
C VAL A 51 -14.95 -3.52 -2.62
N GLN A 52 -16.22 -3.24 -2.31
CA GLN A 52 -16.62 -2.54 -1.11
C GLN A 52 -17.76 -3.25 -0.37
N ARG A 53 -17.69 -3.26 0.97
CA ARG A 53 -18.80 -3.65 1.85
C ARG A 53 -18.81 -2.76 3.09
N GLY A 54 -19.84 -1.93 3.22
CA GLY A 54 -19.85 -0.87 4.23
C GLY A 54 -18.68 0.09 4.00
N GLU A 55 -17.88 0.33 5.04
CA GLU A 55 -16.67 1.16 4.95
C GLU A 55 -15.43 0.38 4.47
N ALA A 56 -15.49 -0.96 4.45
CA ALA A 56 -14.36 -1.78 4.03
C ALA A 56 -14.19 -1.73 2.51
N LYS A 57 -13.05 -1.21 2.04
CA LYS A 57 -12.63 -1.20 0.64
C LYS A 57 -11.40 -2.07 0.44
N ILE A 58 -11.49 -3.04 -0.48
CA ILE A 58 -10.43 -3.98 -0.79
C ILE A 58 -10.09 -3.87 -2.28
N ALA A 59 -8.82 -3.61 -2.60
CA ALA A 59 -8.31 -3.67 -3.96
C ALA A 59 -7.64 -5.03 -4.20
N LEU A 60 -8.20 -5.83 -5.09
CA LEU A 60 -7.61 -7.10 -5.54
C LEU A 60 -6.73 -6.80 -6.76
N MET A 61 -5.50 -7.31 -6.78
CA MET A 61 -4.55 -7.07 -7.86
C MET A 61 -3.88 -8.36 -8.33
N GLN A 62 -3.87 -8.57 -9.65
CA GLN A 62 -3.15 -9.64 -10.31
C GLN A 62 -2.09 -9.05 -11.24
N GLY A 63 -0.87 -9.58 -11.15
CA GLY A 63 0.26 -9.15 -11.95
C GLY A 63 0.17 -9.59 -13.41
N ARG A 64 0.69 -8.76 -14.31
CA ARG A 64 0.87 -9.06 -15.73
C ARG A 64 2.31 -8.79 -16.12
N ASP A 65 3.08 -9.86 -16.22
CA ASP A 65 4.46 -9.80 -16.68
C ASP A 65 4.50 -9.44 -18.16
N LYS A 66 5.44 -8.56 -18.54
CA LYS A 66 5.71 -8.19 -19.94
C LYS A 66 7.21 -8.33 -20.20
N ALA A 67 7.91 -7.21 -20.40
CA ALA A 67 9.37 -7.21 -20.55
C ALA A 67 10.10 -7.54 -19.24
N VAL A 68 9.48 -7.21 -18.09
CA VAL A 68 9.95 -7.60 -16.76
C VAL A 68 8.79 -8.21 -15.96
N LYS A 69 9.14 -8.87 -14.86
CA LYS A 69 8.16 -9.39 -13.90
C LYS A 69 7.46 -8.23 -13.20
N SER A 70 6.15 -8.29 -13.11
CA SER A 70 5.34 -7.30 -12.40
C SER A 70 5.67 -7.29 -10.91
N GLN A 71 5.59 -6.10 -10.28
CA GLN A 71 5.79 -5.95 -8.83
C GLN A 71 4.80 -6.79 -8.00
N ILE A 72 3.65 -7.17 -8.55
CA ILE A 72 2.67 -8.05 -7.90
C ILE A 72 3.18 -9.49 -7.89
N ASN A 73 3.65 -10.00 -9.04
CA ASN A 73 4.16 -11.37 -9.11
C ASN A 73 5.46 -11.53 -8.30
N GLU A 74 6.34 -10.53 -8.31
CA GLU A 74 7.53 -10.55 -7.44
C GLU A 74 7.15 -10.53 -5.94
N PHE A 75 6.13 -9.77 -5.55
CA PHE A 75 5.61 -9.80 -4.19
C PHE A 75 5.11 -11.20 -3.82
N ILE A 76 4.31 -11.84 -4.68
CA ILE A 76 3.76 -13.18 -4.44
C ILE A 76 4.88 -14.23 -4.33
N GLU A 77 5.89 -14.17 -5.20
CA GLU A 77 7.01 -15.12 -5.13
C GLU A 77 7.80 -15.02 -3.83
N LYS A 78 7.95 -13.79 -3.30
CA LYS A 78 8.76 -13.56 -2.10
C LYS A 78 7.97 -13.73 -0.80
N TYR A 79 6.68 -13.42 -0.80
CA TYR A 79 5.85 -13.31 0.42
C TYR A 79 4.53 -14.09 0.38
N GLY A 80 4.15 -14.66 -0.77
CA GLY A 80 2.86 -15.29 -1.01
C GLY A 80 1.74 -14.30 -1.34
N GLN A 81 0.57 -14.83 -1.71
CA GLN A 81 -0.66 -14.03 -1.87
C GLN A 81 -1.05 -13.40 -0.53
N GLY A 82 -1.49 -12.14 -0.53
CA GLY A 82 -1.85 -11.43 0.70
C GLY A 82 -1.78 -9.91 0.61
N VAL A 83 -1.78 -9.26 1.78
CA VAL A 83 -1.79 -7.80 1.91
C VAL A 83 -0.47 -7.20 1.44
N GLN A 84 -0.53 -6.41 0.37
CA GLN A 84 0.61 -5.65 -0.14
C GLN A 84 0.74 -4.31 0.57
N HIS A 85 -0.37 -3.57 0.70
CA HIS A 85 -0.37 -2.31 1.40
C HIS A 85 -1.69 -2.01 2.08
N VAL A 86 -1.58 -1.12 3.08
CA VAL A 86 -2.72 -0.52 3.79
C VAL A 86 -2.65 0.98 3.57
N ALA A 87 -3.73 1.54 3.05
CA ALA A 87 -3.86 2.98 2.85
C ALA A 87 -4.47 3.65 4.07
N ILE A 88 -3.80 4.68 4.57
CA ILE A 88 -4.22 5.48 5.71
C ILE A 88 -4.66 6.85 5.17
N GLU A 89 -5.88 7.24 5.53
CA GLU A 89 -6.42 8.53 5.18
C GLU A 89 -5.99 9.60 6.19
N VAL A 90 -5.53 10.74 5.69
CA VAL A 90 -5.05 11.87 6.49
C VAL A 90 -5.62 13.20 5.99
N ASP A 91 -5.76 14.16 6.90
CA ASP A 91 -6.29 15.49 6.60
C ASP A 91 -5.30 16.35 5.78
N ASP A 92 -4.01 16.23 6.09
CA ASP A 92 -2.92 16.98 5.45
C ASP A 92 -1.71 16.06 5.23
N ILE A 93 -1.65 15.46 4.04
CA ILE A 93 -0.60 14.53 3.63
C ILE A 93 0.77 15.20 3.59
N GLU A 94 0.85 16.49 3.27
CA GLU A 94 2.13 17.19 3.21
C GLU A 94 2.69 17.41 4.61
N ALA A 95 1.85 17.81 5.57
CA ALA A 95 2.24 17.91 6.97
C ALA A 95 2.67 16.55 7.53
N VAL A 96 1.91 15.49 7.24
CA VAL A 96 2.24 14.13 7.68
C VAL A 96 3.54 13.64 7.05
N CYS A 97 3.74 13.84 5.73
CA CYS A 97 5.00 13.50 5.07
C CYS A 97 6.20 14.23 5.70
N ARG A 98 6.08 15.54 5.95
CA ARG A 98 7.15 16.32 6.61
C ARG A 98 7.45 15.80 8.02
N GLU A 99 6.40 15.51 8.81
CA GLU A 99 6.57 14.93 10.15
C GLU A 99 7.26 13.56 10.08
N TRP A 100 6.82 12.69 9.18
CA TRP A 100 7.37 11.35 9.03
C TRP A 100 8.82 11.38 8.53
N GLU A 101 9.14 12.22 7.55
CA GLU A 101 10.51 12.43 7.08
C GLU A 101 11.42 12.95 8.20
N ALA A 102 10.92 13.85 9.07
CA ALA A 102 11.66 14.30 10.26
C ALA A 102 11.94 13.17 11.28
N HIS A 103 11.14 12.10 11.26
CA HIS A 103 11.37 10.88 12.05
C HIS A 103 12.15 9.80 11.27
N GLY A 104 12.69 10.13 10.10
CA GLY A 104 13.52 9.22 9.29
C GLY A 104 12.73 8.25 8.40
N VAL A 105 11.43 8.51 8.21
CA VAL A 105 10.61 7.73 7.26
C VAL A 105 11.04 8.02 5.83
N LYS A 106 11.07 6.96 5.02
CA LYS A 106 11.43 6.97 3.61
C LYS A 106 10.22 6.57 2.76
N PHE A 107 10.00 7.34 1.71
CA PHE A 107 8.91 7.15 0.76
C PHE A 107 9.43 6.62 -0.59
N SER A 108 8.64 5.75 -1.23
CA SER A 108 8.87 5.33 -2.61
C SER A 108 8.23 6.36 -3.54
N GLY A 109 9.08 7.21 -4.13
CA GLY A 109 8.66 8.25 -5.06
C GLY A 109 8.10 9.53 -4.43
N PRO A 110 7.80 10.53 -5.27
CA PRO A 110 7.24 11.82 -4.85
C PRO A 110 5.74 11.69 -4.49
N LEU A 111 5.23 12.68 -3.77
CA LEU A 111 3.80 12.87 -3.56
C LEU A 111 3.08 12.98 -4.91
N LYS A 112 1.99 12.25 -5.08
CA LYS A 112 1.12 12.34 -6.25
C LYS A 112 -0.02 13.28 -5.98
N ASP A 113 -0.32 14.13 -6.94
CA ASP A 113 -1.47 15.02 -6.94
C ASP A 113 -2.33 14.66 -8.16
N GLY A 114 -3.58 14.30 -7.89
CA GLY A 114 -4.53 13.86 -8.89
C GLY A 114 -5.94 14.28 -8.52
N ARG A 115 -6.90 13.76 -9.26
CA ARG A 115 -8.32 14.03 -9.04
C ARG A 115 -9.12 12.78 -9.34
N ASP A 116 -10.03 12.42 -8.45
CA ASP A 116 -11.01 11.36 -8.65
C ASP A 116 -12.39 11.92 -9.00
N GLY A 117 -13.41 11.07 -9.01
CA GLY A 117 -14.79 11.50 -9.23
C GLY A 117 -15.33 12.45 -8.15
N PHE A 118 -14.64 12.59 -7.02
CA PHE A 118 -15.08 13.27 -5.81
C PHE A 118 -14.29 14.55 -5.52
N GLY A 119 -13.07 14.68 -6.04
CA GLY A 119 -12.24 15.86 -5.82
C GLY A 119 -10.74 15.59 -5.92
N PRO A 120 -9.92 16.53 -5.43
CA PRO A 120 -8.48 16.33 -5.30
C PRO A 120 -8.16 15.07 -4.49
N LEU A 121 -7.22 14.29 -5.02
CA LEU A 121 -6.71 13.06 -4.42
C LEU A 121 -5.18 13.15 -4.39
N LYS A 122 -4.62 13.11 -3.19
CA LYS A 122 -3.17 13.02 -3.00
C LYS A 122 -2.80 11.65 -2.45
N GLN A 123 -1.73 11.05 -2.97
CA GLN A 123 -1.30 9.69 -2.62
C GLN A 123 0.23 9.60 -2.55
N ARG A 124 0.76 8.79 -1.63
CA ARG A 124 2.21 8.49 -1.57
C ARG A 124 2.47 7.16 -0.87
N PHE A 125 3.38 6.36 -1.42
CA PHE A 125 3.80 5.08 -0.84
C PHE A 125 5.04 5.23 0.03
N THR A 126 5.07 4.46 1.12
CA THR A 126 6.30 4.21 1.90
C THR A 126 7.10 3.06 1.29
N TYR A 127 8.35 2.89 1.71
CA TYR A 127 9.01 1.58 1.59
C TYR A 127 8.37 0.54 2.56
N PRO A 128 8.65 -0.76 2.40
CA PRO A 128 8.15 -1.82 3.28
C PRO A 128 8.37 -1.56 4.77
N LEU A 129 7.37 -1.91 5.58
CA LEU A 129 7.34 -1.59 7.01
C LEU A 129 8.46 -2.26 7.80
N PHE A 130 8.76 -3.52 7.52
CA PHE A 130 9.67 -4.35 8.30
C PHE A 130 10.68 -5.07 7.43
N PRO A 131 11.90 -5.35 7.93
CA PRO A 131 12.86 -6.19 7.22
C PRO A 131 12.26 -7.56 6.93
N GLY A 132 12.34 -8.00 5.67
CA GLY A 132 11.84 -9.31 5.24
C GLY A 132 10.31 -9.41 5.11
N ALA A 133 9.57 -8.32 5.29
CA ALA A 133 8.14 -8.25 4.99
C ALA A 133 7.89 -7.41 3.74
N GLY A 134 6.92 -7.81 2.91
CA GLY A 134 6.54 -7.04 1.72
C GLY A 134 5.57 -5.89 1.99
N VAL A 135 4.88 -5.89 3.13
CA VAL A 135 3.82 -4.93 3.42
C VAL A 135 4.34 -3.51 3.58
N PHE A 136 3.72 -2.54 2.90
CA PHE A 136 4.02 -1.10 3.03
C PHE A 136 2.75 -0.28 3.31
N LEU A 137 2.92 1.02 3.54
CA LEU A 137 1.81 1.94 3.75
C LEU A 137 1.62 2.84 2.54
N GLU A 138 0.37 3.22 2.35
CA GLU A 138 0.00 4.36 1.51
C GLU A 138 -0.58 5.46 2.40
N LEU A 139 -0.16 6.70 2.16
CA LEU A 139 -0.86 7.87 2.66
C LEU A 139 -1.82 8.37 1.58
N THR A 140 -3.05 8.67 1.98
CA THR A 140 -4.08 9.24 1.10
C THR A 140 -4.67 10.49 1.73
N GLN A 141 -4.95 11.50 0.93
CA GLN A 141 -5.77 12.65 1.33
C GLN A 141 -6.80 12.89 0.23
N ARG A 142 -8.06 13.01 0.63
CA ARG A 142 -9.18 13.39 -0.23
C ARG A 142 -9.87 14.61 0.38
N GLU A 143 -10.24 15.57 -0.46
CA GLU A 143 -11.16 16.62 -0.02
C GLU A 143 -12.59 16.07 -0.05
N HIS A 144 -13.27 16.07 1.09
CA HIS A 144 -14.58 15.45 1.24
C HIS A 144 -15.67 16.21 0.45
N GLY A 145 -16.17 15.58 -0.62
CA GLY A 145 -17.50 15.87 -1.16
C GLY A 145 -18.61 15.14 -0.38
N GLU A 146 -19.88 15.42 -0.68
CA GLU A 146 -21.05 14.85 0.01
C GLU A 146 -21.41 13.39 -0.37
N GLU A 147 -20.61 12.71 -1.20
CA GLU A 147 -20.95 11.39 -1.75
C GLU A 147 -20.50 10.19 -0.90
N LYS A 148 -21.23 9.07 -1.06
CA LYS A 148 -21.20 7.91 -0.16
C LYS A 148 -20.16 6.84 -0.50
N SER A 149 -19.48 6.88 -1.64
CA SER A 149 -18.43 5.89 -1.97
C SER A 149 -17.23 6.57 -2.62
N LYS A 150 -16.01 6.12 -2.29
CA LYS A 150 -14.74 6.69 -2.80
C LYS A 150 -14.21 5.79 -3.92
N THR A 151 -13.83 6.34 -5.07
CA THR A 151 -13.28 5.56 -6.20
C THR A 151 -11.77 5.74 -6.36
N PHE A 152 -11.19 4.87 -7.17
CA PHE A 152 -9.79 4.90 -7.57
C PHE A 152 -9.64 5.59 -8.92
N VAL A 153 -8.45 6.14 -9.19
CA VAL A 153 -8.15 6.87 -10.43
C VAL A 153 -7.05 6.15 -11.18
N ARG A 154 -7.35 5.73 -12.42
CA ARG A 154 -6.39 4.97 -13.24
C ARG A 154 -5.03 5.66 -13.35
N SER A 155 -4.99 6.97 -13.62
CA SER A 155 -3.73 7.71 -13.81
C SER A 155 -2.86 7.73 -12.54
N THR A 156 -3.48 7.88 -11.36
CA THR A 156 -2.72 7.89 -10.11
C THR A 156 -2.25 6.48 -9.75
N VAL A 157 -3.10 5.46 -9.93
CA VAL A 157 -2.72 4.05 -9.78
C VAL A 157 -1.55 3.69 -10.70
N GLU A 158 -1.58 4.14 -11.96
CA GLU A 158 -0.49 3.92 -12.92
C GLU A 158 0.80 4.63 -12.50
N SER A 159 0.72 5.86 -12.00
CA SER A 159 1.90 6.60 -11.52
C SER A 159 2.54 5.94 -10.30
N LEU A 160 1.71 5.49 -9.35
CA LEU A 160 2.14 4.76 -8.16
C LEU A 160 2.75 3.40 -8.53
N TYR A 161 2.16 2.68 -9.49
CA TYR A 161 2.72 1.44 -10.03
C TYR A 161 4.14 1.65 -10.57
N LYS A 162 4.35 2.72 -11.33
CA LYS A 162 5.66 3.05 -11.93
C LYS A 162 6.73 3.40 -10.89
N ASP A 163 6.35 3.93 -9.72
CA ASP A 163 7.31 4.17 -8.64
C ASP A 163 7.84 2.86 -8.05
N ILE A 164 6.96 1.89 -7.80
CA ILE A 164 7.38 0.58 -7.30
C ILE A 164 8.14 -0.19 -8.38
N GLU A 165 7.67 -0.17 -9.64
CA GLU A 165 8.38 -0.82 -10.75
C GLU A 165 9.80 -0.23 -10.94
N ARG A 166 9.97 1.09 -10.80
CA ARG A 166 11.30 1.71 -10.82
C ARG A 166 12.18 1.15 -9.71
N ASP A 167 11.66 1.09 -8.48
CA ASP A 167 12.43 0.65 -7.32
C ASP A 167 12.77 -0.85 -7.40
N GLN A 168 11.84 -1.66 -7.93
CA GLN A 168 12.02 -3.08 -8.24
C GLN A 168 13.15 -3.28 -9.26
N ILE A 169 13.10 -2.60 -10.41
CA ILE A 169 14.12 -2.70 -11.47
C ILE A 169 15.50 -2.25 -10.96
N ALA A 170 15.53 -1.23 -10.10
CA ALA A 170 16.77 -0.72 -9.52
C ALA A 170 17.30 -1.60 -8.36
N GLY A 171 16.57 -2.64 -7.94
CA GLY A 171 16.96 -3.51 -6.83
C GLY A 171 17.01 -2.77 -5.48
N VAL A 172 16.10 -1.82 -5.27
CA VAL A 172 16.06 -1.02 -4.04
C VAL A 172 15.58 -1.87 -2.87
N GLU A 173 16.51 -2.30 -2.02
CA GLU A 173 16.20 -2.97 -0.76
C GLU A 173 16.19 -1.97 0.40
N GLN A 174 15.04 -1.32 0.61
CA GLN A 174 14.83 -0.38 1.70
C GLN A 174 13.60 -0.74 2.54
N THR A 175 13.58 -0.26 3.77
CA THR A 175 12.42 -0.28 4.67
C THR A 175 11.99 1.15 4.98
N ILE A 176 10.78 1.30 5.51
CA ILE A 176 10.18 2.60 5.86
C ILE A 176 11.12 3.46 6.71
N ILE A 177 11.89 2.85 7.61
CA ILE A 177 12.97 3.49 8.36
C ILE A 177 14.23 2.63 8.25
N ASP A 178 15.39 3.18 8.58
CA ASP A 178 16.60 2.37 8.74
C ASP A 178 16.61 1.69 10.12
N TYR A 179 16.23 0.41 10.17
CA TYR A 179 16.24 -0.39 11.40
C TYR A 179 17.63 -0.63 11.99
N LYS A 180 18.71 -0.43 11.23
CA LYS A 180 20.09 -0.61 11.72
C LYS A 180 20.62 0.64 12.42
N SER A 181 20.20 1.83 11.96
CA SER A 181 20.63 3.13 12.52
C SER A 181 19.56 3.86 13.31
N SER A 182 18.35 3.31 13.40
CA SER A 182 17.22 3.94 14.10
C SER A 182 17.59 4.28 15.56
N PRO A 183 17.41 5.54 16.00
CA PRO A 183 17.76 5.98 17.34
C PRO A 183 16.83 5.45 18.43
N VAL A 184 15.82 4.64 18.08
CA VAL A 184 14.94 3.99 19.05
C VAL A 184 15.82 3.10 19.94
N PRO A 185 15.93 3.38 21.25
CA PRO A 185 16.72 2.55 22.13
C PRO A 185 16.18 1.14 22.03
N LEU A 186 17.03 0.17 21.64
CA LEU A 186 16.78 -1.24 21.91
C LEU A 186 16.43 -1.30 23.40
N ARG A 187 15.14 -1.40 23.73
CA ARG A 187 14.69 -1.60 25.11
C ARG A 187 15.45 -2.83 25.56
N ARG A 188 16.46 -2.64 26.42
CA ARG A 188 17.29 -3.72 26.96
C ARG A 188 16.30 -4.79 27.39
N ARG A 189 16.31 -5.94 26.70
CA ARG A 189 15.66 -7.16 27.19
C ARG A 189 16.19 -7.31 28.61
N GLN A 190 15.39 -6.98 29.62
CA GLN A 190 15.74 -7.26 30.99
C GLN A 190 15.92 -8.77 31.01
N LYS A 191 17.18 -9.23 31.10
CA LYS A 191 17.47 -10.59 31.49
C LYS A 191 16.86 -10.72 32.86
N THR A 192 15.69 -11.34 32.96
CA THR A 192 15.23 -11.97 34.20
C THR A 192 16.21 -13.10 34.51
N SER A 193 17.39 -12.74 35.04
CA SER A 193 18.18 -13.66 35.82
C SER A 193 17.40 -13.88 37.11
N GLN A 194 16.53 -14.88 37.11
CA GLN A 194 16.13 -15.51 38.37
C GLN A 194 17.42 -16.05 39.00
N LYS A 195 17.98 -15.28 39.93
CA LYS A 195 18.76 -15.84 41.03
C LYS A 195 17.83 -16.83 41.73
N ARG A 196 17.98 -18.13 41.44
CA ARG A 196 17.69 -19.15 42.44
C ARG A 196 18.87 -19.11 43.40
N ALA A 197 18.70 -18.33 44.47
CA ALA A 197 19.51 -18.42 45.66
C ALA A 197 18.83 -19.41 46.60
N SER A 198 19.66 -20.29 47.18
CA SER A 198 19.45 -21.17 48.34
C SER A 198 18.25 -22.11 48.31
#